data_AF-A0A968L6J2-F1
#
_entry.id   AF-A0A968L6J2-F1
#
_cell.length_a   1.000
_cell.length_b   1.000
_cell.length_c   1.000
_cell.angle_alpha   90.00
_cell.angle_beta   90.00
_cell.angle_gamma   90.00
#
_symmetry.space_group_name_H-M   'P 1'
#
loop_
_entity.id
_entity.type
_entity.pdbx_description
1 polymer ?
#
loop_
_entity_poly.entity_id
_entity_poly.type
_entity_poly.pdbx_seq_one_letter_code
_entity_poly.pdbx_strand_id
1 'polypeptide(L)'
;MKRLFSLVVAVTVTLLSTAVFAAEMKMIGTITAIKMQGAGAEMILKDRKTEAQIVLQARDNATMEKIKDRKVRVGDELRIRYDGDSKIIKTIQKSAGC
;
A
#
# COMPACT_ATOMS: atom_id res chain seq x y z
N MET A 1 43.90 -35.86 30.25
CA MET A 1 43.47 -36.64 29.07
C MET A 1 41.95 -36.66 29.01
N LYS A 2 41.38 -36.58 27.80
CA LYS A 2 39.97 -36.83 27.42
C LYS A 2 38.99 -35.73 27.86
N ARG A 3 38.87 -34.62 27.13
CA ARG A 3 37.99 -34.45 25.95
C ARG A 3 36.56 -34.96 26.16
N LEU A 4 35.76 -34.25 26.94
CA LEU A 4 34.29 -34.31 26.92
C LEU A 4 33.71 -32.92 27.22
N PHE A 5 34.19 -31.90 26.50
CA PHE A 5 33.58 -30.57 26.43
C PHE A 5 33.09 -30.37 25.00
N SER A 6 31.99 -31.02 24.63
CA SER A 6 31.23 -30.63 23.45
C SER A 6 29.95 -31.45 23.42
N LEU A 7 28.88 -30.83 22.93
CA LEU A 7 27.62 -31.47 22.55
C LEU A 7 26.52 -31.55 23.62
N VAL A 8 26.25 -30.42 24.29
CA VAL A 8 24.89 -30.05 24.68
C VAL A 8 24.38 -29.16 23.53
N VAL A 9 23.68 -29.72 22.55
CA VAL A 9 22.20 -29.70 22.49
C VAL A 9 21.73 -28.26 22.70
N ALA A 10 21.57 -27.43 21.67
CA ALA A 10 20.52 -27.47 20.65
C ALA A 10 19.79 -26.12 20.73
N VAL A 11 19.60 -25.50 19.57
CA VAL A 11 18.47 -24.61 19.27
C VAL A 11 18.35 -23.35 20.14
N THR A 12 18.97 -22.26 19.70
CA THR A 12 18.38 -20.90 19.79
C THR A 12 18.95 -19.98 18.69
N VAL A 13 18.91 -20.42 17.43
CA VAL A 13 19.02 -19.49 16.28
C VAL A 13 17.62 -19.29 15.72
N THR A 14 16.78 -18.61 16.48
CA THR A 14 15.49 -18.10 16.02
C THR A 14 15.22 -16.77 16.72
N LEU A 15 16.19 -15.86 16.67
CA LEU A 15 15.91 -14.44 16.81
C LEU A 15 15.19 -14.00 15.55
N LEU A 16 13.88 -14.27 15.55
CA LEU A 16 12.82 -13.46 14.96
C LEU A 16 13.32 -12.54 13.86
N SER A 17 13.48 -13.12 12.67
CA SER A 17 13.30 -12.39 11.42
C SER A 17 11.85 -11.89 11.44
N THR A 18 11.58 -10.78 12.13
CA THR A 18 10.38 -9.99 11.88
C THR A 18 10.58 -9.43 10.48
N ALA A 19 10.21 -10.24 9.49
CA ALA A 19 9.91 -9.76 8.17
C ALA A 19 8.80 -8.72 8.38
N VAL A 20 9.21 -7.46 8.46
CA VAL A 20 8.33 -6.32 8.29
C VAL A 20 7.88 -6.43 6.84
N PHE A 21 6.89 -7.27 6.61
CA PHE A 21 6.12 -7.26 5.39
C PHE A 21 5.44 -5.91 5.39
N ALA A 22 6.01 -4.97 4.65
CA ALA A 22 5.36 -3.73 4.28
C ALA A 22 3.95 -4.11 3.84
N ALA A 23 2.96 -3.84 4.69
CA ALA A 23 1.63 -4.40 4.58
C ALA A 23 0.96 -3.71 3.38
N GLU A 24 1.12 -4.32 2.20
CA GLU A 24 0.46 -3.88 0.99
C GLU A 24 -1.04 -4.16 1.15
N MET A 25 -1.78 -3.12 1.49
CA MET A 25 -3.22 -3.18 1.64
C MET A 25 -3.88 -2.97 0.29
N LYS A 26 -4.89 -3.79 0.01
CA LYS A 26 -5.69 -3.70 -1.21
C LYS A 26 -7.09 -3.28 -0.83
N MET A 27 -7.54 -2.16 -1.39
CA MET A 27 -8.90 -1.65 -1.21
C MET A 27 -9.58 -1.41 -2.55
N ILE A 28 -10.91 -1.34 -2.53
CA ILE A 28 -11.72 -0.85 -3.64
C ILE A 28 -12.47 0.35 -3.08
N GLY A 29 -12.27 1.50 -3.71
CA GLY A 29 -12.87 2.73 -3.23
C GLY A 29 -13.19 3.68 -4.37
N THR A 30 -14.15 4.55 -4.10
CA THR A 30 -14.58 5.61 -5.00
C THR A 30 -13.78 6.88 -4.70
N ILE A 31 -13.23 7.52 -5.72
CA ILE A 31 -12.52 8.79 -5.52
C ILE A 31 -13.53 9.88 -5.19
N THR A 32 -13.37 10.50 -4.03
CA THR A 32 -14.18 11.64 -3.59
C THR A 32 -13.51 12.98 -3.93
N ALA A 33 -12.18 13.04 -3.88
CA ALA A 33 -11.44 14.24 -4.26
C ALA A 33 -10.00 13.89 -4.65
N ILE A 34 -9.40 14.75 -5.49
CA ILE A 34 -7.98 14.70 -5.83
C ILE A 34 -7.42 16.11 -5.62
N LYS A 35 -6.40 16.23 -4.78
CA LYS A 35 -5.69 17.49 -4.50
C LYS A 35 -4.26 17.36 -4.98
N MET A 36 -3.80 18.27 -5.83
CA MET A 36 -2.40 18.30 -6.24
C MET A 36 -1.58 18.97 -5.12
N GLN A 37 -0.54 18.29 -4.63
CA GLN A 37 0.38 18.81 -3.63
C GLN A 37 1.80 18.85 -4.20
N GLY A 38 2.19 19.99 -4.79
CA GLY A 38 3.52 20.19 -5.36
C GLY A 38 3.86 19.14 -6.41
N ALA A 39 4.86 18.30 -6.10
CA ALA A 39 5.32 17.22 -6.98
C ALA A 39 4.46 15.94 -6.92
N GLY A 40 3.53 15.83 -5.95
CA GLY A 40 2.63 14.69 -5.78
C GLY A 40 1.16 15.09 -5.80
N ALA A 41 0.28 14.13 -5.51
CA ALA A 41 -1.14 14.36 -5.32
C ALA A 41 -1.67 13.60 -4.11
N GLU A 42 -2.63 14.16 -3.41
CA GLU A 42 -3.44 13.47 -2.42
C GLU A 42 -4.76 13.05 -3.04
N MET A 43 -5.13 11.79 -2.82
CA MET A 43 -6.40 11.24 -3.25
C MET A 43 -7.22 10.89 -2.03
N ILE A 44 -8.43 11.45 -1.96
CA ILE A 44 -9.41 11.13 -0.94
C ILE A 44 -10.37 10.11 -1.54
N LEU A 45 -10.47 8.96 -0.89
CA LEU A 45 -11.19 7.80 -1.37
C LEU A 45 -12.18 7.34 -0.31
N LYS A 46 -13.39 7.00 -0.72
CA LYS A 46 -14.37 6.32 0.13
C LYS A 46 -14.24 4.82 -0.11
N ASP A 47 -13.82 4.07 0.89
CA ASP A 47 -13.76 2.61 0.81
C ASP A 47 -15.17 2.02 0.66
N ARG A 48 -15.36 1.10 -0.29
CA ARG A 48 -16.68 0.53 -0.57
C ARG A 48 -17.17 -0.43 0.51
N LYS A 49 -16.27 -1.09 1.22
CA LYS A 49 -16.63 -2.11 2.24
C LYS A 49 -16.96 -1.49 3.58
N THR A 50 -16.20 -0.48 3.98
CA THR A 50 -16.25 0.12 5.31
C THR A 50 -16.90 1.50 5.30
N GLU A 51 -17.15 2.06 4.11
CA GLU A 51 -17.61 3.44 3.90
C GLU A 51 -16.70 4.52 4.50
N ALA A 52 -15.52 4.12 4.99
CA ALA A 52 -14.56 5.00 5.59
C ALA A 52 -13.87 5.86 4.53
N GLN A 53 -13.61 7.11 4.88
CA GLN A 53 -12.86 8.03 4.02
C GLN A 53 -11.37 7.91 4.34
N ILE A 54 -10.58 7.54 3.33
CA ILE A 54 -9.14 7.31 3.44
C ILE A 54 -8.43 8.32 2.54
N VAL A 55 -7.43 8.99 3.10
CA VAL A 55 -6.55 9.89 2.36
C VAL A 55 -5.26 9.14 2.05
N LEU A 56 -4.95 9.01 0.76
CA LEU A 56 -3.75 8.35 0.27
C LEU A 56 -2.90 9.32 -0.55
N GLN A 57 -1.57 9.18 -0.47
CA GLN A 57 -0.64 10.00 -1.24
C GLN A 57 -0.21 9.27 -2.52
N ALA A 58 -0.46 9.89 -3.67
CA ALA A 58 0.13 9.54 -4.95
C ALA A 58 1.46 10.28 -5.11
N ARG A 59 2.56 9.53 -5.01
CA ARG A 59 3.92 10.02 -5.33
C ARG A 59 4.50 9.38 -6.58
N ASP A 60 3.83 8.37 -7.10
CA ASP A 60 4.30 7.61 -8.26
C ASP A 60 3.96 8.33 -9.57
N ASN A 61 4.93 8.41 -10.48
CA ASN A 61 4.78 9.09 -11.76
C ASN A 61 3.62 8.50 -12.58
N ALA A 62 3.40 7.19 -12.58
CA ALA A 62 2.34 6.58 -13.37
C ALA A 62 0.94 6.94 -12.84
N THR A 63 0.81 7.16 -11.52
CA THR A 63 -0.44 7.65 -10.94
C THR A 63 -0.67 9.12 -11.26
N MET A 64 0.39 9.94 -11.19
CA MET A 64 0.34 11.35 -11.54
C MET A 64 -0.01 11.57 -13.01
N GLU A 65 0.54 10.78 -13.92
CA GLU A 65 0.19 10.81 -15.34
C GLU A 65 -1.28 10.45 -15.56
N LYS A 66 -1.80 9.40 -14.91
CA LYS A 66 -3.22 9.03 -15.01
C LYS A 66 -4.17 10.14 -14.51
N ILE A 67 -3.77 10.88 -13.48
CA ILE A 67 -4.54 12.03 -12.96
C ILE A 67 -4.48 13.18 -13.97
N LYS A 68 -3.29 13.50 -14.50
CA LYS A 68 -3.09 14.56 -15.50
C LYS A 68 -3.82 14.29 -16.82
N ASP A 69 -3.77 13.04 -17.29
CA ASP A 69 -4.49 12.55 -18.48
C ASP A 69 -6.02 12.51 -18.31
N ARG A 70 -6.55 12.87 -17.13
CA ARG A 70 -7.97 12.73 -16.76
C ARG A 70 -8.50 11.29 -16.93
N LYS A 71 -7.61 10.30 -16.96
CA LYS A 71 -7.96 8.89 -16.95
C LYS A 71 -8.60 8.54 -15.62
N VAL A 72 -8.23 9.20 -14.54
CA VAL A 72 -8.81 9.01 -13.20
C VAL A 72 -9.61 10.25 -12.80
N ARG A 73 -10.91 10.10 -12.49
CA ARG A 73 -11.78 11.20 -12.10
C ARG A 73 -12.42 10.98 -10.73
N VAL A 74 -12.87 12.06 -10.13
CA VAL A 74 -13.76 12.01 -8.95
C VAL A 74 -15.03 11.28 -9.36
N GLY A 75 -15.43 10.27 -8.58
CA GLY A 75 -16.54 9.37 -8.86
C GLY A 75 -16.16 8.04 -9.50
N ASP A 76 -14.93 7.86 -10.01
CA ASP A 76 -14.46 6.54 -10.49
C ASP A 76 -14.28 5.59 -9.29
N GLU A 77 -14.75 4.34 -9.44
CA GLU A 77 -14.44 3.23 -8.54
C GLU A 77 -13.16 2.51 -9.01
N LEU A 78 -12.14 2.53 -8.16
CA LEU A 78 -10.83 1.99 -8.49
C LEU A 78 -10.38 0.99 -7.43
N ARG A 79 -9.64 -0.02 -7.89
CA ARG A 79 -8.90 -0.93 -7.01
C ARG A 79 -7.52 -0.34 -6.75
N ILE A 80 -7.25 -0.08 -5.49
CA ILE A 80 -6.04 0.60 -5.04
C ILE A 80 -5.23 -0.34 -4.19
N ARG A 81 -3.94 -0.42 -4.51
CA ARG A 81 -2.93 -1.01 -3.65
C ARG A 81 -2.09 0.09 -3.06
N TYR A 82 -2.04 0.14 -1.75
CA TYR A 82 -1.29 1.16 -1.03
C TYR A 82 -0.51 0.53 0.11
N ASP A 83 0.54 1.23 0.51
CA ASP A 83 1.32 0.86 1.67
C ASP A 83 0.56 1.29 2.93
N GLY A 84 0.22 0.34 3.80
CA GLY A 84 -0.57 0.63 4.99
C GLY A 84 0.14 1.52 6.02
N ASP A 85 1.47 1.51 6.02
CA ASP A 85 2.29 2.26 6.96
C ASP A 85 2.45 3.71 6.47
N SER A 86 2.87 3.87 5.21
CA SER A 86 3.13 5.18 4.62
C SER A 86 1.90 5.84 3.98
N LYS A 87 0.78 5.13 3.83
CA LYS A 87 -0.41 5.56 3.07
C LYS A 87 -0.10 6.02 1.64
N ILE A 88 0.97 5.48 1.05
CA ILE A 88 1.41 5.79 -0.31
C ILE A 88 0.76 4.81 -1.28
N ILE A 89 0.17 5.34 -2.34
CA ILE A 89 -0.40 4.55 -3.43
C ILE A 89 0.74 3.92 -4.22
N LYS A 90 0.74 2.59 -4.31
CA LYS A 90 1.65 1.82 -5.16
C LYS A 90 1.06 1.55 -6.53
N THR A 91 -0.24 1.22 -6.59
CA THR A 91 -0.87 0.89 -7.87
C THR A 91 -2.35 1.22 -7.83
N ILE A 92 -2.83 1.86 -8.90
CA ILE A 92 -4.24 2.08 -9.16
C ILE A 92 -4.64 1.33 -10.43
N GLN A 93 -5.63 0.45 -10.29
CA GLN A 93 -6.30 -0.24 -11.37
C GLN A 93 -7.74 0.25 -11.44
N LYS A 94 -8.21 0.59 -12.64
CA LYS A 94 -9.64 0.80 -12.83
C LYS A 94 -10.38 -0.48 -12.53
N SER A 95 -11.42 -0.40 -11.70
CA SER A 95 -12.41 -1.47 -11.67
C SER A 95 -13.08 -1.40 -13.03
N ALA A 96 -12.65 -2.26 -13.96
CA ALA A 96 -13.10 -2.21 -15.33
C ALA A 96 -14.62 -2.39 -15.37
N GLY A 97 -15.34 -1.30 -15.62
CA GLY A 97 -16.62 -1.35 -16.31
C GLY A 97 -16.31 -1.40 -17.80
N CYS A 98 -16.67 -2.51 -18.44
CA CYS A 98 -17.32 -2.41 -19.74
C CYS A 98 -18.60 -1.58 -19.58
#